data_AF-A0A250IDC9-F1
#
_entry.id   AF-A0A250IDC9-F1
#
_cell.length_a   1.000
_cell.length_b   1.000
_cell.length_c   1.000
_cell.angle_alpha   90.00
_cell.angle_beta   90.00
_cell.angle_gamma   90.00
#
_symmetry.space_group_name_H-M   'P 1'
#
loop_
_entity.id
_entity.type
_entity.pdbx_description
1 polymer ?
#
loop_
_entity_poly.entity_id
_entity_poly.type
_entity_poly.pdbx_seq_one_letter_code
_entity_poly.pdbx_strand_id
1 'polypeptide(L)'
;MNLPLFDLQLVKQLAEEDRFALGTGPACMGALESYLHGELGRYRPFAQEVIRLLCVEDFFRTKRWPEPEGKLADEYGVRLPRQLLEEFELDVSTWYVKVEVQKGRKGQLLFFMSLHPLAFEMHERNGGVLRPDK
;
A
#
# COMPACT_ATOMS: atom_id res chain seq x y z
N MET A 1 4.53 -10.85 -18.09
CA MET A 1 4.54 -9.88 -16.98
C MET A 1 3.10 -9.51 -16.67
N ASN A 2 2.65 -9.69 -15.44
CA ASN A 2 1.38 -9.12 -15.00
C ASN A 2 1.63 -7.63 -14.70
N LEU A 3 0.74 -6.75 -15.15
CA LEU A 3 0.82 -5.31 -14.91
C LEU A 3 -0.30 -4.90 -13.96
N PRO A 4 -0.10 -3.81 -13.17
CA PRO A 4 -1.16 -3.19 -12.40
C PRO A 4 -2.40 -2.90 -13.25
N LEU A 5 -3.58 -3.05 -12.67
CA LEU A 5 -4.83 -2.60 -13.28
C LEU A 5 -4.88 -1.07 -13.32
N PHE A 6 -4.42 -0.42 -12.26
CA PHE A 6 -4.40 1.04 -12.15
C PHE A 6 -3.04 1.58 -12.57
N ASP A 7 -3.05 2.64 -13.38
CA ASP A 7 -1.82 3.36 -13.73
C ASP A 7 -1.12 3.87 -12.46
N LEU A 8 0.11 3.44 -12.25
CA LEU A 8 0.89 3.77 -11.07
C LEU A 8 1.17 5.28 -10.97
N GLN A 9 1.29 5.98 -12.10
CA GLN A 9 1.46 7.45 -12.08
C GLN A 9 0.21 8.13 -11.55
N LEU A 10 -0.98 7.68 -11.97
CA LEU A 10 -2.24 8.16 -11.42
C LEU A 10 -2.38 7.84 -9.93
N VAL A 11 -2.00 6.64 -9.50
CA VAL A 11 -2.02 6.25 -8.07
C VAL A 11 -1.15 7.19 -7.24
N LYS A 12 0.08 7.48 -7.71
CA LYS A 12 0.99 8.42 -7.06
C LYS A 12 0.44 9.84 -7.01
N GLN A 13 -0.08 10.33 -8.14
CA GLN A 13 -0.70 11.66 -8.22
C GLN A 13 -1.86 11.81 -7.22
N LEU A 14 -2.74 10.81 -7.13
CA LEU A 14 -3.87 10.85 -6.18
C LEU A 14 -3.40 10.87 -4.72
N ALA A 15 -2.30 10.19 -4.38
CA ALA A 15 -1.73 10.24 -3.03
C ALA A 15 -1.08 11.61 -2.75
N GLU A 16 -0.32 12.16 -3.71
CA GLU A 16 0.33 13.48 -3.60
C GLU A 16 -0.69 14.61 -3.44
N GLU A 17 -1.81 14.58 -4.18
CA GLU A 17 -2.92 15.54 -4.07
C GLU A 17 -3.77 15.35 -2.79
N ASP A 18 -3.38 14.45 -1.88
CA ASP A 18 -4.15 14.04 -0.69
C ASP A 18 -5.56 13.52 -1.02
N ARG A 19 -5.76 13.03 -2.25
CA ARG A 19 -7.03 12.47 -2.75
C ARG A 19 -7.11 10.98 -2.48
N PHE A 20 -7.01 10.64 -1.21
CA PHE A 20 -7.14 9.27 -0.77
C PHE A 20 -7.89 9.10 0.55
N ALA A 21 -8.34 7.88 0.79
CA ALA A 21 -8.90 7.45 2.05
C ALA A 21 -8.25 6.14 2.52
N LEU A 22 -8.06 6.04 3.82
CA LEU A 22 -7.58 4.83 4.49
C LEU A 22 -8.78 3.93 4.82
N GLY A 23 -8.63 2.64 4.60
CA GLY A 23 -9.63 1.65 4.98
C GLY A 23 -9.70 1.53 6.50
N THR A 24 -10.90 1.44 7.05
CA THR A 24 -11.12 1.43 8.51
C THR A 24 -10.90 0.05 9.17
N GLY A 25 -10.49 -0.96 8.39
CA GLY A 25 -10.30 -2.32 8.87
C GLY A 25 -8.98 -2.55 9.61
N PRO A 26 -8.82 -3.70 10.30
CA PRO A 26 -7.61 -4.02 11.06
C PRO A 26 -6.34 -4.09 10.20
N ALA A 27 -6.47 -4.53 8.95
CA ALA A 27 -5.36 -4.59 7.98
C ALA A 27 -4.91 -3.22 7.45
N CYS A 28 -5.53 -2.12 7.90
CA CYS A 28 -5.08 -0.78 7.57
C CYS A 28 -5.02 0.05 8.86
N MET A 29 -6.15 0.52 9.40
CA MET A 29 -6.14 1.32 10.62
C MET A 29 -5.51 0.63 11.82
N GLY A 30 -5.83 -0.65 12.08
CA GLY A 30 -5.26 -1.37 13.22
C GLY A 30 -3.74 -1.55 13.11
N ALA A 31 -3.23 -1.77 11.89
CA ALA A 31 -1.80 -1.83 11.63
C ALA A 31 -1.13 -0.47 11.79
N LEU A 32 -1.72 0.60 11.24
CA LEU A 32 -1.19 1.96 11.40
C LEU A 32 -1.17 2.38 12.87
N GLU A 33 -2.22 2.07 13.64
CA GLU A 33 -2.25 2.30 15.09
C GLU A 33 -1.13 1.56 15.82
N SER A 34 -0.89 0.30 15.46
CA SER A 34 0.13 -0.52 16.12
C SER A 34 1.55 -0.06 15.83
N TYR A 35 1.83 0.31 14.57
CA TYR A 35 3.20 0.60 14.10
C TYR A 35 3.55 2.09 14.08
N LEU A 36 2.55 2.97 14.09
CA LEU A 36 2.74 4.42 14.22
C LEU A 36 2.26 4.92 15.58
N HIS A 37 2.25 4.03 16.58
CA HIS A 37 2.00 4.34 17.99
C HIS A 37 0.71 5.13 18.28
N GLY A 38 -0.34 4.95 17.48
CA GLY A 38 -1.60 5.67 17.62
C GLY A 38 -1.58 7.13 17.14
N GLU A 39 -0.47 7.60 16.55
CA GLU A 39 -0.29 8.98 16.14
C GLU A 39 -1.01 9.28 14.81
N LEU A 40 -2.30 9.61 14.90
CA LEU A 40 -3.17 9.87 13.73
C LEU A 40 -2.58 10.86 12.72
N GLY A 41 -1.79 11.83 13.18
CA GLY A 41 -1.11 12.82 12.33
C GLY A 41 -0.05 12.22 11.39
N ARG A 42 0.46 11.03 11.69
CA ARG A 42 1.48 10.33 10.87
C ARG A 42 0.90 9.39 9.83
N TYR A 43 -0.39 9.04 9.92
CA TYR A 43 -0.96 7.97 9.08
C TYR A 43 -1.02 8.38 7.61
N ARG A 44 -1.49 9.61 7.34
CA ARG A 44 -1.56 10.14 5.97
C ARG A 44 -0.16 10.38 5.38
N PRO A 45 0.77 11.08 6.06
CA PRO A 45 2.14 11.22 5.57
C PRO A 45 2.81 9.88 5.27
N PHE A 46 2.66 8.89 6.16
CA PHE A 46 3.22 7.56 5.95
C PHE A 46 2.65 6.90 4.68
N ALA A 47 1.32 6.91 4.52
CA ALA A 47 0.67 6.33 3.35
C ALA A 47 1.12 6.99 2.03
N GLN A 48 1.33 8.32 2.05
CA GLN A 48 1.83 9.06 0.89
C GLN A 48 3.27 8.64 0.53
N GLU A 49 4.16 8.56 1.52
CA GLU A 49 5.54 8.12 1.30
C GLU A 49 5.62 6.68 0.79
N VAL A 50 4.79 5.78 1.34
CA VAL A 50 4.70 4.40 0.85
C VAL A 50 4.26 4.35 -0.61
N ILE A 51 3.24 5.11 -1.02
CA ILE A 51 2.80 5.16 -2.43
C ILE A 51 3.86 5.79 -3.33
N ARG A 52 4.54 6.84 -2.86
CA ARG A 52 5.61 7.52 -3.61
C ARG A 52 6.73 6.55 -4.00
N LEU A 53 7.04 5.61 -3.11
CA LEU A 53 8.08 4.60 -3.30
C LEU A 53 7.70 3.46 -4.25
N LEU A 54 6.41 3.18 -4.47
CA LEU A 54 5.99 2.06 -5.30
C LEU A 54 6.59 2.12 -6.71
N CYS A 55 7.06 0.99 -7.21
CA CYS A 55 7.41 0.80 -8.61
C CYS A 55 6.65 -0.39 -9.22
N VAL A 56 6.74 -0.57 -10.55
CA VAL A 56 6.02 -1.65 -11.23
C VAL A 56 6.50 -3.03 -10.76
N GLU A 57 7.75 -3.14 -10.34
CA GLU A 57 8.36 -4.37 -9.83
C GLU A 57 7.79 -4.80 -8.46
N ASP A 58 7.18 -3.87 -7.70
CA ASP A 58 6.53 -4.14 -6.41
C ASP A 58 5.12 -4.75 -6.59
N PHE A 59 4.55 -4.68 -7.81
CA PHE A 59 3.20 -5.17 -8.10
C PHE A 59 3.13 -6.70 -8.03
N PHE A 60 2.23 -7.23 -7.20
CA PHE A 60 2.01 -8.66 -7.04
C PHE A 60 0.89 -9.18 -7.94
N ARG A 61 -0.32 -8.64 -7.79
CA ARG A 61 -1.50 -9.10 -8.52
C ARG A 61 -2.66 -8.11 -8.41
N THR A 62 -3.60 -8.25 -9.33
CA THR A 62 -4.95 -7.67 -9.22
C THR A 62 -5.92 -8.76 -8.78
N LYS A 63 -6.73 -8.51 -7.74
CA LYS A 63 -7.77 -9.46 -7.28
C LYS A 63 -9.04 -8.72 -6.86
N ARG A 64 -10.18 -9.42 -6.86
CA ARG A 64 -11.41 -8.89 -6.27
C ARG A 64 -11.34 -8.92 -4.75
N TRP A 65 -11.87 -7.87 -4.10
CA TRP A 65 -12.03 -7.84 -2.65
C TRP A 65 -13.36 -7.18 -2.22
N PRO A 66 -14.15 -7.83 -1.35
CA PRO A 66 -14.06 -9.24 -0.97
C PRO A 66 -14.35 -10.16 -2.18
N GLU A 67 -13.94 -11.43 -2.14
CA GLU A 67 -14.25 -12.38 -3.23
C GLU A 67 -15.63 -13.03 -3.04
N PRO A 68 -16.29 -13.48 -4.13
CA PRO A 68 -15.91 -13.32 -5.54
C PRO A 68 -16.46 -12.05 -6.20
N GLU A 69 -17.33 -11.29 -5.55
CA GLU A 69 -18.13 -10.21 -6.17
C GLU A 69 -17.57 -8.80 -5.95
N GLY A 70 -16.50 -8.67 -5.17
CA GLY A 70 -15.94 -7.38 -4.79
C GLY A 70 -15.22 -6.67 -5.92
N LYS A 71 -14.65 -5.52 -5.56
CA LYS A 71 -13.99 -4.63 -6.50
C LYS A 71 -12.57 -5.08 -6.77
N LEU A 72 -12.07 -4.82 -7.97
CA LEU A 72 -10.67 -5.11 -8.31
C LEU A 72 -9.76 -4.15 -7.56
N ALA A 73 -8.76 -4.71 -6.90
CA ALA A 73 -7.72 -4.00 -6.18
C ALA A 73 -6.35 -4.53 -6.62
N ASP A 74 -5.38 -3.63 -6.70
CA ASP A 74 -3.98 -3.97 -6.94
C ASP A 74 -3.27 -4.18 -5.61
N GLU A 75 -2.50 -5.26 -5.51
CA GLU A 75 -1.73 -5.65 -4.35
C GLU A 75 -0.24 -5.47 -4.64
N TYR A 76 0.49 -4.88 -3.70
CA TYR A 76 1.92 -4.61 -3.80
C TYR A 76 2.63 -5.06 -2.53
N GLY A 77 3.88 -5.51 -2.70
CA GLY A 77 4.83 -5.66 -1.61
C GLY A 77 5.95 -4.64 -1.79
N VAL A 78 6.11 -3.72 -0.85
CA VAL A 78 7.11 -2.64 -0.92
C VAL A 78 8.13 -2.78 0.20
N ARG A 79 9.41 -2.59 -0.15
CA ARG A 79 10.50 -2.48 0.83
C ARG A 79 10.81 -1.00 1.07
N LEU A 80 10.61 -0.55 2.30
CA LEU A 80 10.87 0.82 2.72
C LEU A 80 12.39 1.06 2.87
N PRO A 81 12.91 2.21 2.40
CA PRO A 81 14.29 2.58 2.62
C PRO A 81 14.54 2.89 4.10
N ARG A 82 15.77 2.67 4.56
CA ARG A 82 16.20 2.90 5.94
C ARG A 82 15.83 4.29 6.46
N GLN A 83 15.95 5.32 5.63
CA GLN A 83 15.58 6.69 5.99
C GLN A 83 14.12 6.81 6.42
N LEU A 84 13.19 6.15 5.70
CA LEU A 84 11.77 6.19 6.03
C LEU A 84 11.47 5.37 7.30
N LEU A 85 12.20 4.28 7.51
CA LEU A 85 12.11 3.49 8.75
C LEU A 85 12.54 4.31 9.96
N GLU A 86 13.63 5.07 9.85
CA GLU A 86 14.10 5.95 10.91
C GLU A 86 13.13 7.12 11.15
N GLU A 87 12.62 7.74 10.08
CA GLU A 87 11.64 8.85 10.17
C GLU A 87 10.33 8.43 10.83
N PHE A 88 9.82 7.24 10.51
CA PHE A 88 8.58 6.71 11.05
C PHE A 88 8.77 5.75 12.23
N GLU A 89 10.00 5.59 12.75
CA GLU A 89 10.35 4.76 13.91
C GLU A 89 9.91 3.29 13.75
N LEU A 90 10.05 2.75 12.53
CA LEU A 90 9.62 1.42 12.16
C LEU A 90 10.76 0.40 12.26
N ASP A 91 10.45 -0.78 12.79
CA ASP A 91 11.35 -1.93 12.86
C ASP A 91 11.19 -2.89 11.66
N VAL A 92 10.03 -2.88 11.00
CA VAL A 92 9.74 -3.73 9.84
C VAL A 92 9.92 -2.96 8.53
N SER A 93 10.85 -3.46 7.70
CA SER A 93 11.19 -2.86 6.40
C SER A 93 10.21 -3.16 5.28
N THR A 94 9.36 -4.17 5.43
CA THR A 94 8.59 -4.76 4.33
C THR A 94 7.10 -4.63 4.57
N TRP A 95 6.40 -3.95 3.67
CA TRP A 95 5.00 -3.58 3.82
C TRP A 95 4.14 -4.08 2.67
N TYR A 96 2.92 -4.49 3.00
CA TYR A 96 1.88 -4.86 2.06
C TYR A 96 0.95 -3.67 1.83
N VAL A 97 0.67 -3.39 0.56
CA VAL A 97 -0.22 -2.31 0.15
C VAL A 97 -1.29 -2.89 -0.76
N LYS A 98 -2.55 -2.56 -0.48
CA LYS A 98 -3.68 -2.90 -1.36
C LYS A 98 -4.47 -1.65 -1.66
N VAL A 99 -4.61 -1.33 -2.94
CA VAL A 99 -5.29 -0.10 -3.38
C VAL A 99 -6.36 -0.34 -4.43
N GLU A 100 -7.35 0.53 -4.42
CA GLU A 100 -8.38 0.65 -5.44
C GLU A 100 -8.45 2.12 -5.90
N VAL A 101 -8.56 2.39 -7.20
CA VAL A 101 -8.95 3.73 -7.68
C VAL A 101 -10.46 3.77 -7.90
N GLN A 102 -11.15 4.56 -7.08
CA GLN A 102 -12.58 4.77 -7.16
C GLN A 102 -12.92 5.98 -8.02
N LYS A 103 -13.91 5.82 -8.91
CA LYS A 103 -14.50 6.94 -9.69
C LYS A 103 -15.76 7.42 -8.98
N GLY A 104 -15.83 8.72 -8.65
CA GLY A 104 -16.99 9.36 -8.06
C GLY A 104 -17.34 10.69 -8.75
N ARG A 105 -18.40 11.35 -8.26
CA ARG A 105 -18.86 12.64 -8.80
C ARG A 105 -17.82 13.77 -8.69
N LYS A 106 -16.90 13.68 -7.72
CA LYS A 106 -15.80 14.63 -7.49
C LYS A 106 -14.48 14.20 -8.16
N GLY A 107 -14.54 13.28 -9.11
CA GLY A 107 -13.38 12.70 -9.79
C GLY A 107 -12.90 11.40 -9.17
N GLN A 108 -11.62 11.10 -9.35
CA GLN A 108 -10.99 9.87 -8.84
C GLN A 108 -10.51 10.05 -7.40
N LEU A 109 -10.50 8.94 -6.66
CA LEU A 109 -10.00 8.84 -5.29
C LEU A 109 -9.21 7.53 -5.17
N LEU A 110 -8.04 7.58 -4.52
CA LEU A 110 -7.29 6.39 -4.15
C LEU A 110 -7.83 5.84 -2.82
N PHE A 111 -8.16 4.56 -2.76
CA PHE A 111 -8.63 3.91 -1.54
C PHE A 111 -7.63 2.85 -1.09
N PHE A 112 -7.03 3.05 0.09
CA PHE A 112 -6.13 2.09 0.71
C PHE A 112 -6.97 1.04 1.43
N MET A 113 -7.13 -0.13 0.85
CA MET A 113 -7.82 -1.23 1.50
C MET A 113 -6.96 -1.90 2.58
N SER A 114 -5.65 -1.88 2.40
CA SER A 114 -4.68 -2.47 3.33
C SER A 114 -3.36 -1.72 3.25
N LEU A 115 -2.77 -1.46 4.41
CA LEU A 115 -1.45 -0.87 4.57
C LEU A 115 -0.90 -1.40 5.90
N HIS A 116 -0.11 -2.47 5.85
CA HIS A 116 0.39 -3.16 7.03
C HIS A 116 1.72 -3.84 6.75
N PRO A 117 2.54 -4.14 7.77
CA PRO A 117 3.77 -4.90 7.56
C PRO A 117 3.47 -6.32 7.13
N LEU A 118 4.40 -6.90 6.36
CA LEU A 118 4.41 -8.32 6.06
C LEU A 118 5.10 -9.07 7.21
N ALA A 119 4.60 -10.26 7.53
CA ALA A 119 5.17 -11.10 8.58
C ALA A 119 6.54 -11.74 8.21
N PHE A 120 7.05 -11.45 7.01
CA PHE A 120 8.30 -11.97 6.47
C PHE A 120 8.98 -10.89 5.61
N GLU A 121 10.31 -10.94 5.55
CA GLU A 121 11.10 -10.07 4.69
C GLU A 121 11.04 -10.51 3.23
N MET A 122 10.96 -9.55 2.31
CA MET A 122 11.06 -9.83 0.87
C MET A 122 12.50 -9.61 0.42
N HIS A 123 13.20 -10.63 -0.07
CA HIS A 123 14.61 -10.52 -0.48
C HIS A 123 14.81 -10.13 -1.95
N GLU A 124 13.82 -10.38 -2.83
CA GLU A 124 13.88 -10.05 -4.27
C GLU A 124 12.63 -9.29 -4.74
N ARG A 125 12.82 -8.24 -5.55
CA ARG A 125 11.73 -7.54 -6.27
C ARG A 125 11.47 -8.30 -7.58
N ASN A 126 10.44 -9.13 -7.64
CA ASN A 126 10.18 -9.96 -8.84
C ASN A 126 8.68 -10.09 -9.12
N GLY A 127 8.07 -9.03 -9.65
CA GLY A 127 6.63 -8.99 -9.93
C GLY A 127 5.79 -9.31 -8.70
N GLY A 128 6.21 -8.77 -7.55
CA GLY A 128 5.56 -8.90 -6.26
C GLY A 128 5.29 -10.33 -5.76
N VAL A 129 5.90 -11.39 -6.32
CA VAL A 129 5.75 -12.73 -5.71
C VAL A 129 6.40 -12.70 -4.34
N LEU A 130 5.55 -12.58 -3.32
CA LEU A 130 5.86 -12.68 -1.91
C LEU A 130 6.43 -14.08 -1.62
N ARG A 131 7.73 -14.26 -1.87
CA ARG A 131 8.44 -15.48 -1.49
C ARG A 131 9.18 -15.17 -0.20
N PRO A 132 8.81 -15.80 0.94
CA PRO A 132 9.77 -15.94 2.01
C PRO A 132 10.98 -16.69 1.45
N ASP A 133 12.18 -16.39 1.96
CA ASP A 133 13.34 -17.24 1.67
C ASP A 133 12.99 -18.71 1.96
N LYS A 134 13.54 -19.60 1.14
CA LYS A 134 13.37 -21.05 1.27
C LYS A 134 13.80 -21.56 2.64
#